data_AF-A0A7W3T841-F1
#
_entry.id   AF-A0A7W3T841-F1
#
_cell.length_a   1.000
_cell.length_b   1.000
_cell.length_c   1.000
_cell.angle_alpha   90.00
_cell.angle_beta   90.00
_cell.angle_gamma   90.00
#
_symmetry.space_group_name_H-M   'P 1'
#
loop_
_entity.id
_entity.type
_entity.pdbx_description
1 polymer ?
#
loop_
_entity_poly.entity_id
_entity_poly.type
_entity_poly.pdbx_seq_one_letter_code
_entity_poly.pdbx_strand_id
1 'polypeptide(L)'
;MACDLWLVPLVDVLCHSPDNPFADELADFDRALTDAGLPTVPVYAYMPGMTGEVAPVAGFDYAALHLLRRAYLLSISGLPVEPAERMDGDYQQLLEMFEEAAQRSHLVWHFDHAGAYVPVDFPRPLVTDALLAGGGPLGSSHGLLRELEAVAPAIGIDPANPPAAPPAPARPTSLDEPAAAPLHEAGPFAGERHVWLGLHAAATRSLAQGSMIVFG
;
A
#
# COMPACT_ATOMS: atom_id res chain seq x y z
N MET A 1 -14.36 6.07 -7.14
CA MET A 1 -13.69 6.92 -6.14
C MET A 1 -12.24 6.49 -6.17
N ALA A 2 -11.36 7.45 -6.44
CA ALA A 2 -9.93 7.22 -6.55
C ALA A 2 -9.29 7.07 -5.16
N CYS A 3 -8.19 6.34 -5.15
CA CYS A 3 -7.27 6.12 -4.05
C CYS A 3 -5.90 6.53 -4.55
N ASP A 4 -5.30 7.58 -3.96
CA ASP A 4 -3.97 8.04 -4.32
C ASP A 4 -2.93 7.50 -3.34
N LEU A 5 -1.80 7.08 -3.89
CA LEU A 5 -0.62 6.71 -3.13
C LEU A 5 0.41 7.82 -3.23
N TRP A 6 0.94 8.19 -2.07
CA TRP A 6 1.97 9.21 -1.92
C TRP A 6 3.25 8.57 -1.36
N LEU A 7 4.40 8.99 -1.88
CA LEU A 7 5.68 8.72 -1.25
C LEU A 7 6.08 9.92 -0.41
N VAL A 8 6.34 9.67 0.87
CA VAL A 8 6.87 10.65 1.81
C VAL A 8 8.32 10.30 2.12
N PRO A 9 9.30 11.09 1.63
CA PRO A 9 10.71 10.85 1.89
C PRO A 9 11.03 10.92 3.39
N LEU A 10 11.66 9.88 3.95
CA LEU A 10 12.07 9.86 5.36
C LEU A 10 13.46 10.47 5.50
N VAL A 11 13.58 11.76 5.21
CA VAL A 11 14.83 12.52 5.31
C VAL A 11 14.73 13.63 6.35
N ASP A 12 15.84 13.92 7.02
CA ASP A 12 15.89 14.91 8.11
C ASP A 12 15.30 16.26 7.74
N VAL A 13 15.53 16.72 6.50
CA VAL A 13 15.03 18.00 6.00
C VAL A 13 13.50 18.11 6.11
N LEU A 14 12.78 17.00 5.92
CA LEU A 14 11.34 16.95 6.12
C LEU A 14 11.02 16.59 7.58
N CYS A 15 11.59 15.49 8.09
CA CYS A 15 11.16 14.90 9.35
C CYS A 15 11.47 15.76 10.59
N HIS A 16 12.55 16.55 10.55
CA HIS A 16 12.94 17.47 11.62
C HIS A 16 12.53 18.92 11.35
N SER A 17 11.77 19.18 10.29
CA SER A 17 11.10 20.47 10.10
C SER A 17 10.07 20.67 11.23
N PRO A 18 10.03 21.84 11.89
CA PRO A 18 8.97 22.13 12.86
C PRO A 18 7.58 22.11 12.23
N ASP A 19 7.51 22.27 10.90
CA ASP A 19 6.28 22.23 10.12
C ASP A 19 6.06 20.87 9.43
N ASN A 20 6.74 19.80 9.88
CA ASN A 20 6.54 18.45 9.36
C ASN A 20 5.09 18.01 9.61
N PRO A 21 4.27 17.84 8.56
CA PRO A 21 2.87 17.48 8.74
C PRO A 21 2.68 16.04 9.23
N PHE A 22 3.73 15.21 9.23
CA PHE A 22 3.70 13.80 9.66
C PHE A 22 4.36 13.56 11.02
N ALA A 23 4.69 14.62 11.79
CA ALA A 23 5.47 14.47 13.02
C ALA A 23 4.76 13.61 14.07
N ASP A 24 3.44 13.83 14.25
CA ASP A 24 2.64 13.10 15.22
C ASP A 24 2.43 11.64 14.77
N GLU A 25 2.13 11.40 13.49
CA GLU A 25 2.02 10.02 12.96
C GLU A 25 3.34 9.24 13.09
N LEU A 26 4.48 9.86 12.77
CA LEU A 26 5.79 9.22 12.92
C LEU A 26 6.08 8.85 14.37
N ALA A 27 5.71 9.70 15.33
CA ALA A 27 5.88 9.41 16.75
C ALA A 27 5.02 8.21 17.21
N ASP A 28 3.81 8.07 16.66
CA ASP A 28 2.95 6.92 16.93
C ASP A 28 3.46 5.65 16.23
N PHE A 29 4.01 5.76 15.02
CA PHE A 29 4.65 4.64 14.32
C PHE A 29 5.87 4.13 15.08
N ASP A 30 6.75 5.03 15.53
CA ASP A 30 7.94 4.69 16.32
C ASP A 30 7.58 4.01 17.63
N ARG A 31 6.51 4.47 18.30
CA ARG A 31 5.99 3.84 19.51
C ARG A 31 5.51 2.42 19.22
N ALA A 32 4.67 2.24 18.20
CA ALA A 32 4.16 0.92 17.82
C ALA A 32 5.28 -0.06 17.43
N LEU A 33 6.27 0.40 16.68
CA LEU A 33 7.45 -0.40 16.31
C LEU A 33 8.27 -0.79 17.53
N THR A 34 8.57 0.18 18.41
CA THR A 34 9.37 -0.06 19.61
C THR A 34 8.68 -1.04 20.58
N ASP A 35 7.37 -0.89 20.79
CA ASP A 35 6.57 -1.78 21.63
C ASP A 35 6.55 -3.22 21.07
N ALA A 36 6.65 -3.37 19.75
CA ALA A 36 6.80 -4.66 19.06
C ALA A 36 8.24 -5.19 19.01
N GLY A 37 9.21 -4.47 19.60
CA GLY A 37 10.63 -4.86 19.60
C GLY A 37 11.35 -4.63 18.26
N LEU A 38 10.82 -3.74 17.42
CA LEU A 38 11.34 -3.40 16.10
C LEU A 38 12.09 -2.06 16.14
N PRO A 39 12.98 -1.78 15.16
CA PRO A 39 13.57 -0.45 15.03
C PRO A 39 12.52 0.59 14.67
N THR A 40 12.78 1.85 15.06
CA THR A 40 12.00 3.02 14.64
C THR A 40 12.04 3.23 13.13
N VAL A 41 11.15 4.07 12.61
CA VAL A 41 11.13 4.48 11.22
C VAL A 41 12.50 5.09 10.86
N PRO A 42 13.18 4.61 9.82
CA PRO A 42 14.52 5.08 9.49
C PRO A 42 14.44 6.47 8.86
N VAL A 43 14.78 7.50 9.62
CA VAL A 43 14.95 8.86 9.13
C VAL A 43 16.43 9.07 8.76
N TYR A 44 16.68 9.41 7.50
CA TYR A 44 18.03 9.58 6.98
C TYR A 44 18.48 11.03 7.04
N ALA A 45 19.64 11.28 7.65
CA ALA A 45 20.24 12.62 7.72
C ALA A 45 20.47 13.24 6.34
N TYR A 46 20.86 12.41 5.38
CA TYR A 46 21.02 12.81 3.99
C TYR A 46 20.93 11.57 3.10
N MET A 47 20.16 11.67 2.01
CA MET A 47 20.17 10.68 0.94
C MET A 47 20.40 11.37 -0.41
N PRO A 48 21.49 11.04 -1.15
CA PRO A 48 21.79 11.68 -2.42
C PRO A 48 20.64 11.58 -3.42
N GLY A 49 20.24 12.71 -4.02
CA GLY A 49 19.18 12.75 -5.04
C GLY A 49 17.75 12.72 -4.50
N MET A 50 17.56 12.72 -3.18
CA MET A 50 16.24 12.85 -2.56
C MET A 50 16.01 14.30 -2.08
N THR A 51 14.83 14.83 -2.39
CA THR A 51 14.30 16.05 -1.78
C THR A 51 13.33 15.66 -0.65
N GLY A 52 12.99 16.60 0.23
CA GLY A 52 11.89 16.40 1.20
C GLY A 52 10.50 16.55 0.58
N GLU A 53 10.39 16.51 -0.76
CA GLU A 53 9.12 16.71 -1.45
C GLU A 53 8.29 15.43 -1.45
N VAL A 54 7.06 15.54 -0.93
CA VAL A 54 6.05 14.50 -1.01
C VAL A 54 5.48 14.48 -2.43
N ALA A 55 5.43 13.31 -3.06
CA ALA A 55 4.99 13.18 -4.45
C ALA A 55 4.04 12.00 -4.64
N PRO A 56 3.06 12.12 -5.56
CA PRO A 56 2.19 11.01 -5.90
C PRO A 56 3.03 9.92 -6.61
N VAL A 57 2.74 8.66 -6.32
CA VAL A 57 3.41 7.51 -6.95
C VAL A 57 2.47 6.66 -7.77
N ALA A 58 1.19 6.56 -7.39
CA ALA A 58 0.16 5.84 -8.13
C ALA A 58 -1.22 6.34 -7.74
N GLY A 59 -2.22 6.05 -8.57
CA GLY A 59 -3.63 6.28 -8.27
C GLY A 59 -4.51 5.21 -8.93
N PHE A 60 -5.52 4.73 -8.23
CA PHE A 60 -6.41 3.66 -8.71
C PHE A 60 -7.78 3.69 -8.04
N ASP A 61 -8.78 2.99 -8.61
CA ASP A 61 -10.12 2.93 -8.01
C ASP A 61 -10.15 1.98 -6.80
N TYR A 62 -10.90 2.35 -5.76
CA TYR A 62 -11.12 1.49 -4.57
C TYR A 62 -11.66 0.11 -4.91
N ALA A 63 -12.59 0.04 -5.87
CA ALA A 63 -13.15 -1.23 -6.32
C ALA A 63 -12.05 -2.15 -6.87
N ALA A 64 -11.07 -1.60 -7.60
CA ALA A 64 -9.94 -2.36 -8.10
C ALA A 64 -9.00 -2.82 -6.97
N LEU A 65 -8.80 -1.99 -5.94
CA LEU A 65 -8.03 -2.38 -4.75
C LEU A 65 -8.67 -3.57 -4.03
N HIS A 66 -9.99 -3.55 -3.85
CA HIS A 66 -10.71 -4.68 -3.26
C HIS A 66 -10.63 -5.95 -4.10
N LEU A 67 -10.68 -5.85 -5.43
CA LEU A 67 -10.48 -6.99 -6.32
C LEU A 67 -9.07 -7.60 -6.15
N LEU A 68 -8.03 -6.78 -6.02
CA LEU A 68 -6.67 -7.26 -5.77
C LEU A 68 -6.57 -7.96 -4.41
N ARG A 69 -7.13 -7.36 -3.35
CA ARG A 69 -7.15 -7.93 -2.00
C ARG A 69 -7.91 -9.26 -1.97
N ARG A 70 -9.03 -9.36 -2.69
CA ARG A 70 -9.76 -10.61 -2.91
C ARG A 70 -8.88 -11.66 -3.58
N ALA A 71 -8.23 -11.32 -4.68
CA ALA A 71 -7.35 -12.25 -5.40
C ALA A 71 -6.25 -12.79 -4.50
N TYR A 72 -5.65 -11.93 -3.66
CA TYR A 72 -4.66 -12.36 -2.69
C TYR A 72 -5.23 -13.29 -1.61
N LEU A 73 -6.36 -12.94 -0.99
CA LEU A 73 -7.02 -13.78 0.01
C LEU A 73 -7.40 -15.16 -0.54
N LEU A 74 -7.99 -15.22 -1.73
CA LEU A 74 -8.32 -16.48 -2.39
C LEU A 74 -7.05 -17.32 -2.64
N SER A 75 -6.00 -16.68 -3.16
CA SER A 75 -4.71 -17.32 -3.46
C SER A 75 -4.09 -17.95 -2.21
N ILE A 76 -3.97 -17.20 -1.11
CA ILE A 76 -3.36 -17.73 0.14
C ILE A 76 -4.25 -18.76 0.85
N SER A 77 -5.55 -18.73 0.58
CA SER A 77 -6.52 -19.70 1.10
C SER A 77 -6.61 -20.97 0.25
N GLY A 78 -5.85 -21.07 -0.84
CA GLY A 78 -5.87 -22.21 -1.75
C GLY A 78 -7.16 -22.34 -2.57
N LEU A 79 -7.90 -21.23 -2.72
CA LEU A 79 -9.12 -21.16 -3.52
C LEU A 79 -8.82 -20.68 -4.95
N PRO A 80 -9.64 -21.07 -5.94
CA PRO A 80 -9.50 -20.57 -7.31
C PRO A 80 -9.61 -19.04 -7.37
N VAL A 81 -8.66 -18.41 -8.07
CA VAL A 81 -8.67 -16.98 -8.36
C VAL A 81 -9.28 -16.77 -9.75
N GLU A 82 -10.56 -16.45 -9.78
CA GLU A 82 -11.29 -16.17 -11.03
C GLU A 82 -11.47 -14.65 -11.21
N PRO A 83 -11.38 -14.14 -12.46
CA PRO A 83 -11.63 -12.72 -12.76
C PRO A 83 -13.03 -12.30 -12.29
N ALA A 84 -13.13 -11.13 -11.66
CA ALA A 84 -14.40 -10.53 -11.27
C ALA A 84 -14.47 -9.08 -11.76
N GLU A 85 -15.57 -8.71 -12.42
CA GLU A 85 -15.77 -7.34 -12.92
C GLU A 85 -16.25 -6.37 -11.84
N ARG A 86 -16.86 -6.90 -10.77
CA ARG A 86 -17.36 -6.12 -9.63
C ARG A 86 -17.39 -6.95 -8.36
N MET A 87 -17.40 -6.27 -7.22
CA MET A 87 -17.63 -6.92 -5.94
C MET A 87 -19.13 -7.14 -5.71
N ASP A 88 -19.57 -8.39 -5.63
CA ASP A 88 -20.96 -8.79 -5.41
C ASP A 88 -21.25 -9.18 -3.95
N GLY A 89 -20.55 -8.56 -2.99
CA GLY A 89 -20.62 -8.89 -1.56
C GLY A 89 -19.70 -10.03 -1.13
N ASP A 90 -19.11 -10.76 -2.09
CA ASP A 90 -18.17 -11.87 -1.88
C ASP A 90 -16.94 -11.47 -1.05
N TYR A 91 -16.41 -10.26 -1.24
CA TYR A 91 -15.19 -9.83 -0.51
C TYR A 91 -15.41 -9.65 1.00
N GLN A 92 -16.54 -9.09 1.43
CA GLN A 92 -16.82 -8.93 2.86
C GLN A 92 -17.00 -10.30 3.52
N GLN A 93 -17.69 -11.23 2.85
CA GLN A 93 -17.84 -12.59 3.33
C GLN A 93 -16.50 -13.34 3.36
N LEU A 94 -15.62 -13.12 2.38
CA LEU A 94 -14.26 -13.66 2.38
C LEU A 94 -13.44 -13.10 3.56
N LEU A 95 -13.54 -11.81 3.86
CA LEU A 95 -12.89 -11.20 5.03
C LEU A 95 -13.37 -11.85 6.33
N GLU A 96 -14.68 -12.07 6.47
CA GLU A 96 -15.25 -12.73 7.65
C GLU A 96 -14.82 -14.20 7.76
N MET A 97 -14.78 -14.91 6.63
CA MET A 97 -14.41 -16.33 6.59
C MET A 97 -12.90 -16.56 6.84
N PHE A 98 -12.06 -15.62 6.39
CA PHE A 98 -10.60 -15.70 6.47
C PHE A 98 -10.01 -14.59 7.34
N GLU A 99 -10.72 -14.19 8.39
CA GLU A 99 -10.35 -13.04 9.22
C GLU A 99 -8.92 -13.13 9.76
N GLU A 100 -8.51 -14.31 10.26
CA GLU A 100 -7.14 -14.48 10.78
C GLU A 100 -6.08 -14.30 9.67
N ALA A 101 -6.35 -14.78 8.45
CA ALA A 101 -5.43 -14.60 7.33
C ALA A 101 -5.39 -13.14 6.88
N ALA A 102 -6.56 -12.49 6.82
CA ALA A 102 -6.68 -11.08 6.52
C ALA A 102 -5.86 -10.23 7.49
N GLN A 103 -6.08 -10.38 8.81
CA GLN A 103 -5.40 -9.63 9.88
C GLN A 103 -3.87 -9.70 9.85
N ARG A 104 -3.31 -10.71 9.18
CA ARG A 104 -1.87 -10.94 9.08
C ARG A 104 -1.26 -10.37 7.80
N SER A 105 -2.09 -9.93 6.86
CA SER A 105 -1.68 -9.44 5.55
C SER A 105 -1.50 -7.93 5.55
N HIS A 106 -0.35 -7.48 5.07
CA HIS A 106 -0.05 -6.08 4.81
C HIS A 106 -0.92 -5.49 3.71
N LEU A 107 -1.24 -6.26 2.68
CA LEU A 107 -2.09 -5.85 1.56
C LEU A 107 -3.57 -5.73 1.95
N VAL A 108 -4.07 -6.63 2.80
CA VAL A 108 -5.52 -6.78 3.10
C VAL A 108 -5.92 -6.04 4.37
N TRP A 109 -5.20 -6.19 5.48
CA TRP A 109 -5.56 -5.59 6.77
C TRP A 109 -5.05 -4.16 6.87
N HIS A 110 -5.59 -3.32 6.01
CA HIS A 110 -5.24 -1.92 5.92
C HIS A 110 -6.48 -1.11 5.52
N PHE A 111 -6.61 0.10 6.04
CA PHE A 111 -7.68 0.99 5.61
C PHE A 111 -7.52 1.34 4.13
N ASP A 112 -8.63 1.58 3.45
CA ASP A 112 -8.58 1.88 2.02
C ASP A 112 -8.08 3.30 1.77
N HIS A 113 -8.55 4.25 2.58
CA HIS A 113 -8.41 5.69 2.37
C HIS A 113 -7.49 6.38 3.40
N ALA A 114 -6.84 5.58 4.25
CA ALA A 114 -5.96 6.06 5.30
C ALA A 114 -4.92 4.98 5.62
N GLY A 115 -3.82 5.38 6.27
CA GLY A 115 -2.78 4.48 6.76
C GLY A 115 -1.47 4.60 5.99
N ALA A 116 -0.48 3.82 6.40
CA ALA A 116 0.88 3.93 5.90
C ALA A 116 1.62 2.59 5.82
N TYR A 117 2.57 2.52 4.89
CA TYR A 117 3.62 1.52 4.87
C TYR A 117 4.97 2.17 5.15
N VAL A 118 5.74 1.61 6.08
CA VAL A 118 7.10 2.07 6.39
C VAL A 118 8.15 1.10 5.86
N PRO A 119 9.37 1.56 5.51
CA PRO A 119 10.46 0.72 5.05
C PRO A 119 11.17 0.01 6.21
N VAL A 120 10.38 -0.61 7.10
CA VAL A 120 10.85 -1.47 8.19
C VAL A 120 10.25 -2.85 7.96
N ASP A 121 11.07 -3.90 8.02
CA ASP A 121 10.57 -5.27 7.83
C ASP A 121 9.98 -5.83 9.12
N PHE A 122 8.70 -6.18 9.07
CA PHE A 122 8.01 -6.87 10.16
C PHE A 122 6.92 -7.81 9.62
N PRO A 123 6.63 -8.91 10.31
CA PRO A 123 5.94 -10.05 9.71
C PRO A 123 4.43 -9.86 9.53
N ARG A 124 3.79 -8.93 10.26
CA ARG A 124 2.33 -8.70 10.24
C ARG A 124 2.03 -7.23 10.53
N PRO A 125 0.94 -6.66 10.00
CA PRO A 125 0.54 -5.29 10.32
C PRO A 125 0.50 -5.04 11.83
N LEU A 126 0.98 -3.86 12.25
CA LEU A 126 0.87 -3.45 13.65
C LEU A 126 -0.45 -2.73 13.88
N VAL A 127 -1.12 -3.06 14.97
CA VAL A 127 -2.41 -2.49 15.35
C VAL A 127 -2.33 -2.02 16.79
N THR A 128 -2.62 -0.74 17.00
CA THR A 128 -2.76 -0.12 18.32
C THR A 128 -3.92 0.86 18.29
N ASP A 129 -4.46 1.25 19.44
CA ASP A 129 -5.55 2.23 19.51
C ASP A 129 -5.16 3.58 18.89
N ALA A 130 -3.89 3.99 19.06
CA ALA A 130 -3.37 5.22 18.45
C ALA A 130 -3.33 5.11 16.91
N LEU A 131 -2.84 4.00 16.38
CA LEU A 131 -2.83 3.74 14.94
C LEU A 131 -4.25 3.72 14.37
N LEU A 132 -5.19 3.04 15.04
CA LEU A 132 -6.60 2.98 14.63
C LEU A 132 -7.32 4.33 14.69
N ALA A 133 -6.97 5.19 15.65
CA ALA A 133 -7.52 6.54 15.76
C ALA A 133 -6.99 7.50 14.67
N GLY A 134 -5.80 7.24 14.13
CA GLY A 134 -5.20 7.98 13.04
C GLY A 134 -5.57 7.38 11.67
N GLY A 135 -4.76 6.44 11.20
CA GLY A 135 -4.79 5.94 9.82
C GLY A 135 -5.12 4.45 9.65
N GLY A 136 -5.27 3.70 10.74
CA GLY A 136 -5.43 2.25 10.71
C GLY A 136 -4.13 1.48 10.92
N PRO A 137 -4.13 0.16 10.66
CA PRO A 137 -2.96 -0.68 10.85
C PRO A 137 -1.72 -0.17 10.10
N LEU A 138 -0.55 -0.21 10.77
CA LEU A 138 0.72 0.15 10.16
C LEU A 138 1.28 -1.03 9.37
N GLY A 139 1.50 -0.83 8.07
CA GLY A 139 2.04 -1.83 7.17
C GLY A 139 3.56 -1.75 6.98
N SER A 140 4.16 -2.85 6.53
CA SER A 140 5.57 -2.92 6.12
C SER A 140 5.66 -2.85 4.60
N SER A 141 6.49 -1.98 4.04
CA SER A 141 6.76 -1.98 2.59
C SER A 141 7.42 -3.29 2.13
N HIS A 142 8.22 -3.93 2.99
CA HIS A 142 8.77 -5.28 2.73
C HIS A 142 7.67 -6.33 2.72
N GLY A 143 6.77 -6.29 3.73
CA GLY A 143 5.61 -7.16 3.81
C GLY A 143 4.72 -7.03 2.58
N LEU A 144 4.31 -5.81 2.25
CA LEU A 144 3.51 -5.50 1.07
C LEU A 144 4.14 -6.04 -0.21
N LEU A 145 5.44 -5.80 -0.44
CA LEU A 145 6.12 -6.27 -1.64
C LEU A 145 6.08 -7.80 -1.77
N ARG A 146 6.34 -8.54 -0.68
CA ARG A 146 6.26 -10.01 -0.68
C ARG A 146 4.85 -10.51 -1.03
N GLU A 147 3.81 -9.85 -0.52
CA GLU A 147 2.42 -10.23 -0.77
C GLU A 147 2.00 -9.93 -2.22
N LEU A 148 2.48 -8.81 -2.77
CA LEU A 148 2.30 -8.48 -4.19
C LEU A 148 3.00 -9.51 -5.07
N GLU A 149 4.26 -9.85 -4.81
CA GLU A 149 4.99 -10.87 -5.56
C GLU A 149 4.29 -12.23 -5.49
N ALA A 150 3.69 -12.57 -4.34
CA ALA A 150 2.95 -13.82 -4.17
C ALA A 150 1.65 -13.88 -4.99
N VAL A 151 0.89 -12.78 -5.10
CA VAL A 151 -0.36 -12.75 -5.89
C VAL A 151 -0.12 -12.57 -7.39
N ALA A 152 1.03 -12.02 -7.80
CA ALA A 152 1.31 -11.64 -9.18
C ALA A 152 0.99 -12.77 -10.20
N PRO A 153 1.42 -14.04 -10.02
CA PRO A 153 1.13 -15.10 -10.97
C PRO A 153 -0.37 -15.41 -11.09
N ALA A 154 -1.13 -15.30 -10.00
CA ALA A 154 -2.57 -15.57 -9.99
C ALA A 154 -3.37 -14.57 -10.83
N ILE A 155 -2.86 -13.35 -10.97
CA ILE A 155 -3.43 -12.30 -11.83
C ILE A 155 -2.65 -12.16 -13.15
N GLY A 156 -1.79 -13.13 -13.48
CA GLY A 156 -1.06 -13.18 -14.75
C GLY A 156 0.03 -12.11 -14.90
N ILE A 157 0.67 -11.67 -13.83
CA ILE A 157 1.87 -10.82 -13.84
C ILE A 157 3.09 -11.69 -13.53
N ASP A 158 4.17 -11.49 -14.29
CA ASP A 158 5.51 -11.99 -13.92
C ASP A 158 6.19 -10.97 -12.99
N PRO A 159 6.35 -11.26 -11.68
CA PRO A 159 6.96 -10.31 -10.75
C PRO A 159 8.45 -10.06 -11.01
N ALA A 160 9.15 -10.95 -11.73
CA ALA A 160 10.56 -10.75 -12.07
C ALA A 160 10.74 -9.80 -13.27
N ASN A 161 9.68 -9.60 -14.05
CA ASN A 161 9.67 -8.71 -15.21
C ASN A 161 8.27 -8.07 -15.37
N PRO A 162 7.84 -7.23 -14.41
CA PRO A 162 6.51 -6.67 -14.44
C PRO A 162 6.39 -5.66 -15.59
N PRO A 163 5.18 -5.47 -16.14
CA PRO A 163 4.89 -4.36 -17.03
C PRO A 163 5.26 -3.00 -16.43
N ALA A 164 5.39 -1.98 -17.27
CA ALA A 164 5.61 -0.62 -16.79
C ALA A 164 4.42 -0.17 -15.93
N ALA A 165 4.72 0.44 -14.78
CA ALA A 165 3.68 0.98 -13.91
C ALA A 165 2.94 2.15 -14.58
N PRO A 166 1.64 2.32 -14.31
CA PRO A 166 0.89 3.51 -14.74
C PRO A 166 1.59 4.80 -14.27
N PRO A 167 1.50 5.90 -15.04
CA PRO A 167 2.02 7.17 -14.61
C PRO A 167 1.30 7.64 -13.34
N ALA A 168 2.04 8.25 -12.43
CA ALA A 168 1.47 8.86 -11.23
C ALA A 168 0.46 9.97 -11.61
N PRO A 169 -0.57 10.20 -10.79
CA PRO A 169 -1.46 11.35 -10.93
C PRO A 169 -0.68 12.66 -11.02
N ALA A 170 -1.07 13.57 -11.93
CA ALA A 170 -0.40 14.87 -12.10
C ALA A 170 -0.71 15.85 -10.94
N ARG A 171 -1.75 15.56 -10.16
CA ARG A 171 -2.21 16.31 -8.99
C ARG A 171 -2.94 15.34 -8.05
N PRO A 172 -3.15 15.69 -6.77
CA PRO A 172 -4.11 14.98 -5.94
C PRO A 172 -5.45 14.86 -6.65
N THR A 173 -6.01 13.65 -6.68
CA THR A 173 -7.41 13.43 -7.05
C THR A 173 -8.30 13.83 -5.89
N SER A 174 -9.47 14.40 -6.18
CA SER A 174 -10.46 14.59 -5.11
C SER A 174 -11.19 13.28 -4.82
N LEU A 175 -11.71 13.09 -3.61
CA LEU A 175 -12.45 11.88 -3.19
C LEU A 175 -13.51 11.40 -4.21
N ASP A 176 -14.26 12.34 -4.79
CA ASP A 176 -15.33 12.04 -5.75
C ASP A 176 -14.83 11.86 -7.20
N GLU A 177 -13.55 12.13 -7.46
CA GLU A 177 -12.96 12.01 -8.79
C GLU A 177 -12.74 10.52 -9.13
N PRO A 178 -13.12 10.06 -10.33
CA PRO A 178 -12.78 8.71 -10.78
C PRO A 178 -11.27 8.60 -11.01
N ALA A 179 -10.69 7.45 -10.70
CA ALA A 179 -9.29 7.21 -11.01
C ALA A 179 -9.06 7.22 -12.53
N ALA A 180 -7.82 7.52 -12.94
CA ALA A 180 -7.45 7.38 -14.33
C ALA A 180 -7.65 5.91 -14.76
N ALA A 181 -8.40 5.70 -15.84
CA ALA A 181 -8.63 4.37 -16.38
C ALA A 181 -7.28 3.72 -16.75
N PRO A 182 -7.14 2.38 -16.60
CA PRO A 182 -5.93 1.68 -17.00
C PRO A 182 -5.58 2.01 -18.45
N LEU A 183 -4.38 2.56 -18.67
CA LEU A 183 -3.90 2.91 -20.02
C LEU A 183 -3.76 1.67 -20.91
N HIS A 184 -3.52 0.52 -20.29
CA HIS A 184 -3.32 -0.76 -20.94
C HIS A 184 -4.25 -1.79 -20.31
N GLU A 185 -4.89 -2.58 -21.19
CA GLU A 185 -5.63 -3.81 -20.91
C GLU A 185 -7.13 -3.68 -20.63
N ALA A 186 -7.92 -3.82 -21.71
CA ALA A 186 -9.17 -4.56 -21.60
C ALA A 186 -8.81 -6.05 -21.50
N GLY A 187 -9.23 -6.73 -20.43
CA GLY A 187 -8.89 -8.14 -20.21
C GLY A 187 -9.20 -8.63 -18.78
N PRO A 188 -9.04 -9.93 -18.50
CA PRO A 188 -9.18 -10.46 -17.15
C PRO A 188 -8.17 -9.79 -16.21
N PHE A 189 -8.60 -9.52 -14.98
CA PHE A 189 -7.81 -8.89 -13.92
C PHE A 189 -7.29 -7.48 -14.22
N ALA A 190 -7.87 -6.74 -15.17
CA ALA A 190 -7.37 -5.42 -15.55
C ALA A 190 -7.27 -4.44 -14.37
N GLY A 191 -8.26 -4.42 -13.48
CA GLY A 191 -8.26 -3.57 -12.30
C GLY A 191 -7.19 -3.97 -11.29
N GLU A 192 -7.12 -5.27 -10.99
CA GLU A 192 -6.16 -5.86 -10.06
C GLU A 192 -4.73 -5.62 -10.52
N ARG A 193 -4.46 -5.80 -11.82
CA ARG A 193 -3.15 -5.55 -12.43
C ARG A 193 -2.76 -4.08 -12.35
N HIS A 194 -3.68 -3.17 -12.63
CA HIS A 194 -3.44 -1.72 -12.52
C HIS A 194 -3.05 -1.33 -11.10
N VAL A 195 -3.78 -1.81 -10.09
CA VAL A 195 -3.48 -1.56 -8.68
C VAL A 195 -2.16 -2.21 -8.27
N TRP A 196 -1.94 -3.47 -8.67
CA TRP A 196 -0.72 -4.21 -8.37
C TRP A 196 0.52 -3.45 -8.86
N LEU A 197 0.49 -2.95 -10.09
CA LEU A 197 1.58 -2.19 -10.68
C LEU A 197 1.86 -0.89 -9.90
N GLY A 198 0.81 -0.19 -9.47
CA GLY A 198 0.92 1.01 -8.65
C GLY A 198 1.52 0.75 -7.27
N LEU A 199 0.99 -0.24 -6.53
CA LEU A 199 1.49 -0.64 -5.22
C LEU A 199 2.92 -1.20 -5.30
N HIS A 200 3.23 -2.01 -6.32
CA HIS A 200 4.57 -2.57 -6.53
C HIS A 200 5.59 -1.46 -6.79
N ALA A 201 5.25 -0.48 -7.64
CA ALA A 201 6.09 0.69 -7.88
C ALA A 201 6.29 1.52 -6.60
N ALA A 202 5.24 1.71 -5.79
CA ALA A 202 5.30 2.40 -4.52
C ALA A 202 6.21 1.68 -3.51
N ALA A 203 6.02 0.37 -3.32
CA ALA A 203 6.81 -0.47 -2.42
C ALA A 203 8.29 -0.52 -2.83
N THR A 204 8.56 -0.74 -4.12
CA THR A 204 9.94 -0.77 -4.63
C THR A 204 10.65 0.57 -4.42
N ARG A 205 9.97 1.69 -4.70
CA ARG A 205 10.55 3.03 -4.48
C ARG A 205 10.72 3.34 -2.99
N SER A 206 9.74 3.00 -2.15
CA SER A 206 9.80 3.12 -0.69
C SER A 206 11.05 2.45 -0.13
N LEU A 207 11.34 1.23 -0.57
CA LEU A 207 12.51 0.46 -0.12
C LEU A 207 13.83 0.97 -0.71
N ALA A 208 13.84 1.33 -2.00
CA ALA A 208 15.05 1.82 -2.66
C ALA A 208 15.48 3.21 -2.16
N GLN A 209 14.51 4.05 -1.77
CA GLN A 209 14.73 5.44 -1.43
C GLN A 209 14.55 5.73 0.06
N GLY A 210 14.08 4.77 0.88
CA GLY A 210 13.82 5.06 2.30
C GLY A 210 12.70 6.08 2.46
N SER A 211 11.55 5.80 1.86
CA SER A 211 10.33 6.62 1.97
C SER A 211 9.22 5.80 2.58
N MET A 212 8.29 6.42 3.29
CA MET A 212 7.02 5.77 3.63
C MET A 212 5.99 5.98 2.51
N ILE A 213 5.04 5.06 2.40
CA ILE A 213 3.88 5.16 1.51
C ILE A 213 2.69 5.59 2.34
N VAL A 214 1.92 6.55 1.88
CA VAL A 214 0.72 7.04 2.57
C VAL A 214 -0.45 7.08 1.61
N PHE A 215 -1.64 6.74 2.09
CA PHE A 215 -2.88 6.84 1.32
C PHE A 215 -3.46 8.25 1.47
N GLY A 216 -3.97 8.80 0.36
CA GLY A 216 -4.59 10.13 0.30
C GLY A 216 -5.81 10.19 -0.59
#